data_AF-A0A1C3F9Y6-F1
#
_entry.id   AF-A0A1C3F9Y6-F1
#
_cell.length_a   1.000
_cell.length_b   1.000
_cell.length_c   1.000
_cell.angle_alpha   90.00
_cell.angle_beta   90.00
_cell.angle_gamma   90.00
#
_symmetry.space_group_name_H-M   'P 1'
#
loop_
_entity.id
_entity.type
_entity.pdbx_description
1 polymer ?
#
loop_
_entity_poly.entity_id
_entity_poly.type
_entity_poly.pdbx_seq_one_letter_code
_entity_poly.pdbx_strand_id
1 'polypeptide(L)'
;MLIRQDLPYKILEDAVLKQLGVERKRNFRGHITLFYLEEKLFKKESKKLAGAVADINRRSFANPLPFILERAEVRKFDNFSEFYRRDHWPVYRF
;
A
#
# COMPACT_ATOMS: atom_id res chain seq x y z
N MET A 1 -9.81 4.13 5.42
CA MET A 1 -8.34 4.12 5.62
C MET A 1 -7.79 5.50 5.28
N LEU A 2 -7.70 6.39 6.27
CA LEU A 2 -7.13 7.73 6.08
C LEU A 2 -5.61 7.63 6.25
N ILE A 3 -4.91 7.20 5.19
CA ILE A 3 -3.51 7.60 5.04
C ILE A 3 -3.56 9.10 4.81
N ARG A 4 -2.85 9.90 5.63
CA ARG A 4 -2.73 11.34 5.39
C ARG A 4 -2.32 11.55 3.93
N GLN A 5 -3.19 12.19 3.15
CA GLN A 5 -3.06 12.20 1.69
C GLN A 5 -1.80 12.95 1.23
N ASP A 6 -1.21 13.81 2.06
CA ASP A 6 0.00 14.59 1.77
C ASP A 6 1.32 13.84 2.07
N LEU A 7 1.28 12.86 2.97
CA LEU A 7 2.46 12.12 3.42
C LEU A 7 3.24 11.42 2.28
N PRO A 8 2.60 10.77 1.30
CA PRO A 8 3.30 10.18 0.16
C PRO A 8 3.97 11.23 -0.73
N TYR A 9 3.44 12.46 -0.78
CA TYR A 9 3.99 13.52 -1.62
C TYR A 9 5.33 14.00 -1.06
N LYS A 10 5.39 14.28 0.24
CA LYS A 10 6.62 14.73 0.91
C LYS A 10 7.73 13.68 0.88
N ILE A 11 7.38 12.40 1.04
CA ILE A 11 8.36 11.30 0.97
C ILE A 11 8.96 11.21 -0.44
N LEU A 12 8.16 11.30 -1.49
CA LEU A 12 8.62 11.13 -2.88
C LEU A 12 9.42 12.33 -3.41
N GLU A 13 9.45 13.45 -2.70
CA GLU A 13 10.32 14.59 -3.02
C GLU A 13 11.74 14.42 -2.49
N ASP A 14 11.97 13.47 -1.58
CA ASP A 14 13.25 13.19 -0.92
C ASP A 14 14.38 12.93 -1.94
N ALA A 15 15.50 13.64 -1.77
CA ALA A 15 16.63 13.58 -2.68
C ALA A 15 17.30 12.20 -2.72
N VAL A 16 17.31 11.46 -1.60
CA VAL A 16 17.85 10.11 -1.51
C VAL A 16 17.00 9.14 -2.33
N LEU A 17 15.67 9.29 -2.33
CA LEU A 17 14.81 8.48 -3.21
C LEU A 17 15.10 8.73 -4.69
N LYS A 18 15.25 10.00 -5.07
CA LYS A 18 15.58 10.38 -6.45
C LYS A 18 16.94 9.83 -6.88
N GLN A 19 17.95 9.85 -6.01
CA GLN A 19 19.26 9.23 -6.27
C GLN A 19 19.18 7.71 -6.45
N LEU A 20 18.23 7.05 -5.78
CA LEU A 20 17.93 5.63 -5.98
C LEU A 20 17.10 5.35 -7.24
N GLY A 21 16.80 6.38 -8.06
CA GLY A 21 15.96 6.27 -9.24
C GLY A 21 14.47 6.06 -8.93
N VAL A 22 14.05 6.32 -7.69
CA VAL A 22 12.65 6.19 -7.27
C VAL A 22 11.91 7.45 -7.70
N GLU A 23 11.05 7.29 -8.70
CA GLU A 23 10.24 8.37 -9.26
C GLU A 23 8.75 8.04 -9.20
N ARG A 24 7.94 9.07 -8.94
CA ARG A 24 6.48 8.93 -8.95
C ARG A 24 5.96 8.96 -10.39
N LYS A 25 5.47 7.82 -10.86
CA LYS A 25 4.82 7.73 -12.19
C LYS A 25 3.31 7.96 -12.18
N ARG A 26 2.65 7.85 -11.02
CA ARG A 26 1.18 7.90 -10.88
C ARG A 26 0.76 8.50 -9.54
N ASN A 27 -0.52 8.87 -9.43
CA ASN A 27 -1.07 9.28 -8.15
C ASN A 27 -1.06 8.15 -7.13
N PHE A 28 -0.55 8.44 -5.93
CA PHE A 28 -0.50 7.46 -4.86
C PHE A 28 -1.93 7.17 -4.37
N ARG A 29 -2.31 5.90 -4.40
CA ARG A 29 -3.53 5.38 -3.78
C ARG A 29 -3.12 4.31 -2.79
N GLY A 30 -3.06 4.65 -1.52
CA GLY A 30 -2.61 3.72 -0.49
C GLY A 30 -3.62 2.59 -0.30
N HIS A 31 -3.12 1.35 -0.37
CA HIS A 31 -3.87 0.12 -0.14
C HIS A 31 -2.90 -0.94 0.36
N ILE A 32 -3.43 -1.98 1.01
CA ILE A 32 -2.69 -3.20 1.35
C ILE A 32 -3.13 -4.27 0.36
N THR A 33 -2.19 -4.80 -0.40
CA THR A 33 -2.47 -5.92 -1.31
C THR A 33 -2.63 -7.19 -0.49
N LEU A 34 -3.79 -7.85 -0.63
CA LEU A 34 -4.04 -9.15 0.00
C LEU A 34 -3.88 -10.31 -0.99
N PHE A 35 -4.26 -10.09 -2.24
CA PHE A 35 -4.15 -11.06 -3.32
C PHE A 35 -4.21 -10.35 -4.66
N TYR A 36 -3.72 -11.03 -5.70
CA TYR A 36 -3.91 -10.65 -7.10
C TYR A 36 -4.92 -11.59 -7.74
N LEU A 37 -5.73 -11.06 -8.66
CA LEU A 37 -6.58 -11.86 -9.52
C LEU A 37 -5.85 -12.01 -10.85
N GLU A 38 -5.45 -13.24 -11.19
CA GLU A 38 -4.78 -13.54 -12.46
C GLU A 38 -5.76 -13.62 -13.62
N GLU A 39 -7.00 -14.06 -13.33
CA GLU A 39 -8.06 -14.22 -14.31
C GLU A 39 -9.18 -13.18 -14.13
N LYS A 40 -9.85 -12.88 -15.24
CA LYS A 40 -11.04 -12.03 -15.22
C LYS A 40 -12.20 -12.81 -14.61
N LEU A 41 -12.79 -12.24 -13.57
CA LEU A 41 -14.01 -12.77 -12.97
C LEU A 41 -15.22 -12.48 -13.85
N PHE A 42 -16.13 -13.45 -13.95
CA PHE A 42 -17.45 -13.22 -14.51
C PHE A 42 -18.26 -12.26 -13.63
N LYS A 43 -19.31 -11.64 -14.19
CA LYS A 43 -20.13 -10.64 -13.49
C LYS A 43 -20.69 -11.15 -12.15
N LYS A 44 -21.11 -12.41 -12.08
CA LYS A 44 -21.65 -13.04 -10.87
C LYS A 44 -20.57 -13.18 -9.77
N GLU A 45 -19.37 -13.57 -10.14
CA GLU A 45 -18.23 -13.73 -9.23
C GLU A 45 -17.74 -12.39 -8.72
N SER A 46 -17.62 -11.40 -9.62
CA SER A 46 -17.30 -10.01 -9.28
C SER A 46 -18.29 -9.46 -8.23
N LYS A 47 -19.60 -9.68 -8.42
CA LYS A 47 -20.63 -9.23 -7.47
C LYS A 47 -20.50 -9.93 -6.12
N LYS A 48 -20.23 -11.25 -6.11
CA LYS A 48 -20.03 -12.04 -4.89
C LYS A 48 -18.80 -11.57 -4.11
N LEU A 49 -17.67 -11.40 -4.79
CA LEU A 49 -16.43 -10.92 -4.18
C LEU A 49 -16.58 -9.51 -3.62
N ALA A 50 -17.17 -8.59 -4.40
CA ALA A 50 -17.41 -7.22 -3.96
C ALA A 50 -18.29 -7.17 -2.69
N GLY A 51 -19.34 -8.00 -2.62
CA GLY A 51 -20.19 -8.12 -1.43
C GLY A 51 -19.41 -8.62 -0.20
N ALA A 52 -18.63 -9.70 -0.37
CA ALA A 52 -17.80 -10.24 0.71
C ALA A 52 -16.78 -9.22 1.24
N VAL A 53 -16.09 -8.51 0.33
CA VAL A 53 -15.13 -7.44 0.68
C VAL A 53 -15.83 -6.30 1.42
N ALA A 54 -17.01 -5.86 0.96
CA ALA A 54 -17.77 -4.81 1.62
C ALA A 54 -18.19 -5.22 3.04
N ASP A 55 -18.61 -6.46 3.23
CA ASP A 55 -19.03 -6.97 4.55
C ASP A 55 -17.86 -7.18 5.51
N ILE A 56 -16.68 -7.58 5.01
CA ILE A 56 -15.45 -7.62 5.80
C ILE A 56 -15.05 -6.20 6.20
N ASN A 57 -15.03 -5.27 5.25
CA ASN A 57 -14.70 -3.86 5.52
C ASN A 57 -15.60 -3.26 6.60
N ARG A 58 -16.91 -3.54 6.51
CA ARG A 58 -17.89 -3.05 7.48
C ARG A 58 -17.68 -3.61 8.89
N ARG A 59 -17.30 -4.89 9.00
CA ARG A 59 -17.16 -5.59 10.30
C ARG A 59 -15.80 -5.39 10.95
N SER A 60 -14.73 -5.40 10.15
CA SER A 60 -13.35 -5.44 10.64
C SER A 60 -12.65 -4.08 10.63
N PHE A 61 -13.17 -3.11 9.88
CA PHE A 61 -12.56 -1.78 9.73
C PHE A 61 -13.54 -0.65 10.08
N ALA A 62 -14.56 -0.96 10.90
CA ALA A 62 -15.33 0.06 11.60
C ALA A 62 -14.41 0.85 12.54
N ASN A 63 -14.69 2.13 12.76
CA ASN A 63 -13.86 3.00 13.58
C ASN A 63 -13.79 2.46 15.03
N PRO A 64 -12.60 2.23 15.63
CA PRO A 64 -11.26 2.58 15.14
C PRO A 64 -10.65 1.55 14.16
N LEU A 65 -9.80 2.02 13.24
CA LEU A 65 -9.02 1.14 12.37
C LEU A 65 -8.12 0.19 13.21
N PRO A 66 -8.00 -1.09 12.83
CA PRO A 66 -7.27 -2.07 13.63
C PRO A 66 -5.74 -1.98 13.49
N PHE A 67 -5.21 -0.97 12.82
CA PHE A 67 -3.76 -0.81 12.63
C PHE A 67 -3.35 0.66 12.53
N ILE A 68 -2.10 0.91 12.89
CA ILE A 68 -1.44 2.21 12.80
C ILE A 68 -0.20 2.05 11.90
N LEU A 69 0.09 3.06 11.09
CA LEU A 69 1.31 3.14 10.31
C LEU A 69 2.30 4.06 11.02
N GLU A 70 3.35 3.49 11.61
CA GLU A 70 4.35 4.25 12.38
C GLU A 70 5.54 4.69 11.53
N ARG A 71 5.82 3.96 10.43
CA ARG A 71 6.92 4.25 9.53
C ARG A 71 6.70 3.77 8.10
N ALA A 72 7.42 4.39 7.18
CA ALA A 72 7.62 3.93 5.81
C ALA A 72 9.12 3.70 5.55
N GLU A 73 9.45 2.68 4.77
CA GLU A 73 10.84 2.28 4.50
C GLU A 73 11.04 2.04 3.01
N VAL A 74 12.23 2.38 2.52
CA VAL A 74 12.67 1.93 1.19
C VAL A 74 13.08 0.47 1.29
N ARG A 75 12.53 -0.35 0.39
CA ARG A 75 12.80 -1.78 0.30
C ARG A 75 12.93 -2.21 -1.16
N LYS A 76 13.78 -3.20 -1.41
CA LYS A 76 13.87 -3.93 -2.68
C LYS A 76 13.03 -5.18 -2.58
N PHE A 77 12.42 -5.58 -3.68
CA PHE A 77 11.72 -6.84 -3.81
C PHE A 77 12.11 -7.47 -5.15
N ASP A 78 12.29 -8.78 -5.16
CA ASP A 78 12.52 -9.55 -6.38
C ASP A 78 11.23 -10.26 -6.83
N ASN A 79 10.29 -10.45 -5.91
CA ASN A 79 8.93 -10.94 -6.12
C ASN A 79 7.99 -10.32 -5.07
N PHE A 80 6.69 -10.62 -5.11
CA PHE A 80 5.71 -10.06 -4.17
C PHE A 80 5.68 -10.75 -2.80
N SER A 81 6.54 -11.75 -2.56
CA SER A 81 6.59 -12.51 -1.31
C SER A 81 7.57 -11.91 -0.30
N GLU A 82 8.60 -11.21 -0.76
CA GLU A 82 9.69 -10.73 0.10
C GLU A 82 10.13 -9.29 -0.19
N PHE A 83 10.36 -8.52 0.87
CA PHE A 83 10.78 -7.13 0.81
C PHE A 83 12.02 -6.90 1.68
N TYR A 84 13.18 -6.85 1.04
CA TYR A 84 14.49 -6.73 1.68
C TYR A 84 14.85 -5.26 1.93
N ARG A 85 15.58 -5.02 3.02
CA ARG A 85 16.09 -3.71 3.41
C ARG A 85 17.62 -3.70 3.40
N ARG A 86 18.22 -2.54 3.13
CA ARG A 86 19.64 -2.26 3.40
C ARG A 86 19.75 -1.16 4.45
N ASP A 87 20.73 -1.23 5.33
CA ASP A 87 20.82 -0.36 6.52
C ASP A 87 20.85 1.13 6.18
N HIS A 88 21.59 1.51 5.14
CA HIS A 88 21.72 2.89 4.66
C HIS A 88 20.48 3.45 3.93
N TRP A 89 19.39 2.68 3.80
CA TRP A 89 18.21 3.13 3.07
C TRP A 89 17.26 3.98 3.92
N PRO A 90 16.57 4.98 3.33
CA PRO A 90 15.70 5.87 4.07
C PRO A 90 14.61 5.17 4.92
N VAL A 91 14.30 5.80 6.04
CA VAL A 91 13.17 5.48 6.93
C VAL A 91 12.46 6.79 7.26
N TYR A 92 11.15 6.80 7.10
CA TYR A 92 10.29 7.93 7.41
C TYR A 92 9.39 7.51 8.57
N ARG A 93 9.31 8.31 9.64
CA ARG A 93 8.48 8.05 10.83
C ARG A 93 7.38 9.10 10.96
N PHE A 94 6.23 8.73 11.54
CA PHE A 94 5.02 9.56 11.60
C PHE A 94 4.46 9.69 13.01
#